data_AF-A0A8I1FSB4-F1
#
_entry.id   AF-A0A8I1FSB4-F1
#
_cell.length_a   1.000
_cell.length_b   1.000
_cell.length_c   1.000
_cell.angle_alpha   90.00
_cell.angle_beta   90.00
_cell.angle_gamma   90.00
#
_symmetry.space_group_name_H-M   'P 1'
#
loop_
_entity.id
_entity.type
_entity.pdbx_description
1 polymer ?
#
loop_
_entity_poly.entity_id
_entity_poly.type
_entity_poly.pdbx_seq_one_letter_code
_entity_poly.pdbx_strand_id
1 'polypeptide(L)'
;MQRLAKPSDYVRQEVLGQSTYVLPWEPRLCPGNPADDPELGAQLYNDFACAAVMGITQRSPAEQMTDIIDWVIATPGEAPRALAADLAAAYQDKHQFLIKDLEHWDEETKPHRAHLIFHNEDIRGLSAQVIMALRVRAGG
;
A
#
# COMPACT_ATOMS: atom_id res chain seq x y z
N MET A 1 3.85 24.79 11.63
CA MET A 1 5.07 24.02 11.93
C MET A 1 4.63 22.63 12.33
N GLN A 2 5.10 21.61 11.63
CA GLN A 2 4.86 20.22 12.02
C GLN A 2 5.68 19.93 13.29
N ARG A 3 5.03 19.48 14.37
CA ARG A 3 5.71 19.12 15.63
C ARG A 3 6.39 17.77 15.45
N LEU A 4 7.68 17.69 15.72
CA LEU A 4 8.42 16.42 15.82
C LEU A 4 8.18 15.78 17.19
N ALA A 5 8.14 14.45 17.23
CA ALA A 5 7.99 13.65 18.43
C ALA A 5 9.35 13.21 18.99
N LYS A 6 9.42 13.10 20.32
CA LYS A 6 10.45 12.39 21.06
C LYS A 6 9.85 11.12 21.68
N PRO A 7 10.67 10.10 22.01
CA PRO A 7 10.15 8.91 22.69
C PRO A 7 9.42 9.24 24.00
N SER A 8 9.89 10.24 24.74
CA SER A 8 9.28 10.70 26.01
C SER A 8 7.90 11.37 25.85
N ASP A 9 7.50 11.69 24.62
CA ASP A 9 6.21 12.32 24.35
C ASP A 9 5.06 11.30 24.23
N TYR A 10 5.41 10.02 24.07
CA TYR A 10 4.43 8.94 23.97
C TYR A 10 3.80 8.64 25.31
N VAL A 11 2.48 8.53 25.32
CA VAL A 11 1.70 8.14 26.49
C VAL A 11 1.14 6.75 26.27
N ARG A 12 1.30 5.89 27.26
CA ARG A 12 0.74 4.55 27.23
C ARG A 12 -0.78 4.62 27.41
N GLN A 13 -1.53 4.08 26.46
CA GLN A 13 -2.99 4.02 26.46
C GLN A 13 -3.45 2.59 26.15
N GLU A 14 -4.60 2.21 26.72
CA GLU A 14 -5.28 0.99 26.28
C GLU A 14 -6.22 1.29 25.10
N VAL A 15 -6.00 0.58 24.00
CA VAL A 15 -6.80 0.64 22.79
C VAL A 15 -7.20 -0.78 22.43
N LEU A 16 -8.50 -1.06 22.35
CA LEU A 16 -9.05 -2.39 22.03
C LEU A 16 -8.50 -3.54 22.89
N GLY A 17 -8.19 -3.28 24.16
CA GLY A 17 -7.63 -4.28 25.10
C GLY A 17 -6.13 -4.55 24.91
N GLN A 18 -5.45 -3.79 24.05
CA GLN A 18 -4.01 -3.81 23.90
C GLN A 18 -3.40 -2.52 24.46
N SER A 19 -2.28 -2.66 25.15
CA SER A 19 -1.56 -1.52 25.71
C SER A 19 -0.56 -1.01 24.67
N THR A 20 -0.78 0.19 24.16
CA THR A 20 0.03 0.81 23.11
C THR A 20 0.48 2.21 23.52
N TYR A 21 1.45 2.78 22.81
CA TYR A 21 1.94 4.13 23.02
C TYR A 21 1.37 5.05 21.95
N VAL A 22 0.83 6.19 22.38
CA VAL A 22 0.23 7.19 21.50
C VAL A 22 0.79 8.58 21.73
N LEU A 23 0.81 9.38 20.67
CA LEU A 23 1.08 10.82 20.75
C LEU A 23 -0.23 11.57 21.03
N PRO A 24 -0.40 12.22 22.20
CA PRO A 24 -1.69 12.81 22.60
C PRO A 24 -2.19 13.94 21.69
N TRP A 25 -1.29 14.59 20.96
CA TRP A 25 -1.63 15.70 20.07
C TRP A 25 -1.88 15.28 18.63
N GLU A 26 -1.60 14.03 18.26
CA GLU A 26 -1.79 13.52 16.90
C GLU A 26 -3.03 12.61 16.89
N PRO A 27 -4.20 13.14 16.48
CA PRO A 27 -5.44 12.38 16.49
C PRO A 27 -5.55 11.39 15.31
N ARG A 28 -4.65 11.48 14.31
CA ARG A 28 -4.68 10.62 13.13
C ARG A 28 -3.92 9.33 13.40
N LEU A 29 -4.40 8.25 12.80
CA LEU A 29 -3.60 7.05 12.60
C LEU A 29 -2.56 7.36 11.52
N CYS A 30 -1.29 7.34 11.90
CA CYS A 30 -0.18 7.64 11.01
C CYS A 30 1.02 6.76 11.34
N PRO A 31 2.03 6.66 10.44
CA PRO A 31 3.25 5.93 10.76
C PRO A 31 3.84 6.40 12.10
N GLY A 32 4.05 5.46 13.02
CA GLY A 32 4.55 5.72 14.37
C GLY A 32 3.49 6.08 15.42
N ASN A 33 2.20 6.19 15.09
CA ASN A 33 1.15 6.47 16.08
C ASN A 33 -0.19 5.78 15.73
N PRO A 34 -0.66 4.78 16.51
CA PRO A 34 -0.04 4.21 17.72
C PRO A 34 1.26 3.43 17.42
N ALA A 35 2.08 3.19 18.45
CA ALA A 35 3.31 2.41 18.37
C ALA A 35 3.48 1.48 19.58
N ASP A 36 4.14 0.33 19.37
CA ASP A 36 4.50 -0.58 20.46
C ASP A 36 5.79 -0.16 21.17
N ASP A 37 6.68 0.52 20.44
CA ASP A 37 7.94 1.08 20.93
C ASP A 37 7.99 2.59 20.65
N PRO A 38 8.09 3.44 21.69
CA PRO A 38 8.23 4.90 21.53
C PRO A 38 9.48 5.34 20.77
N GLU A 39 10.58 4.58 20.79
CA GLU A 39 11.80 4.95 20.05
C GLU A 39 11.58 4.83 18.54
N LEU A 40 11.19 3.64 18.10
CA LEU A 40 10.82 3.40 16.70
C LEU A 40 9.64 4.27 16.27
N GLY A 41 8.63 4.44 17.13
CA GLY A 41 7.47 5.27 16.85
C GLY A 41 7.86 6.73 16.58
N ALA A 42 8.71 7.32 17.42
CA ALA A 42 9.19 8.70 17.23
C ALA A 42 9.93 8.88 15.90
N GLN A 43 10.77 7.91 15.52
CA GLN A 43 11.48 7.93 14.24
C GLN A 43 10.48 7.93 13.06
N LEU A 44 9.58 6.95 13.01
CA LEU A 44 8.60 6.80 11.93
C LEU A 44 7.67 8.02 11.80
N TYR A 45 7.20 8.55 12.93
CA TYR A 45 6.36 9.74 12.95
C TYR A 45 7.13 10.97 12.45
N ASN A 46 8.40 11.14 12.83
CA ASN A 46 9.22 12.26 12.40
C ASN A 46 9.53 12.19 10.90
N ASP A 47 9.80 11.01 10.37
CA ASP A 47 10.02 10.81 8.93
C ASP A 47 8.74 11.14 8.14
N PHE A 48 7.58 10.69 8.63
CA PHE A 48 6.27 11.03 8.06
C PHE A 48 5.99 12.55 8.13
N ALA A 49 6.24 13.17 9.27
CA ALA A 49 6.10 14.61 9.50
C ALA A 49 6.99 15.43 8.55
N CYS A 50 8.25 14.99 8.35
CA CYS A 50 9.18 15.64 7.44
C CYS A 50 8.74 15.49 5.98
N ALA A 51 8.33 14.28 5.57
CA ALA A 51 7.83 14.02 4.23
C ALA A 51 6.62 14.90 3.88
N ALA A 52 5.67 15.05 4.81
CA ALA A 52 4.53 15.94 4.65
C ALA A 52 4.93 17.41 4.46
N VAL A 53 5.93 17.90 5.20
CA VAL A 53 6.46 19.27 5.05
C VAL A 53 7.17 19.47 3.71
N MET A 54 7.84 18.44 3.19
CA MET A 54 8.49 18.44 1.87
C MET A 54 7.49 18.31 0.71
N GLY A 55 6.18 18.25 0.98
CA GLY A 55 5.14 18.06 -0.04
C GLY A 55 5.14 16.64 -0.63
N ILE A 56 5.84 15.69 0.00
CA ILE A 56 5.76 14.28 -0.35
C ILE A 56 4.48 13.74 0.27
N THR A 57 3.35 13.94 -0.42
CA THR A 57 2.10 13.27 -0.08
C THR A 57 2.24 11.78 -0.36
N GLN A 58 1.89 10.96 0.62
CA GLN A 58 1.69 9.53 0.37
C GLN A 58 0.68 9.40 -0.77
N ARG A 59 1.04 8.60 -1.79
CA ARG A 59 0.12 8.28 -2.88
C ARG A 59 -1.14 7.69 -2.30
N SER A 60 -2.29 8.24 -2.68
CA SER A 60 -3.60 7.67 -2.36
C SER A 60 -3.69 6.23 -2.87
N PRO A 61 -4.59 5.39 -2.32
CA PRO A 61 -4.76 4.02 -2.81
C PRO A 61 -5.03 3.94 -4.32
N ALA A 62 -5.79 4.89 -4.87
CA ALA A 62 -6.03 4.97 -6.32
C ALA A 62 -4.75 5.30 -7.12
N GLU A 63 -3.90 6.19 -6.61
CA GLU A 63 -2.61 6.50 -7.24
C GLU A 63 -1.65 5.30 -7.15
N GLN A 64 -1.61 4.59 -6.02
CA GLN A 64 -0.78 3.39 -5.88
C GLN A 64 -1.23 2.27 -6.84
N MET A 65 -2.54 2.07 -7.00
CA MET A 65 -3.07 1.13 -7.99
C MET A 65 -2.68 1.55 -9.42
N THR A 66 -2.72 2.85 -9.73
CA THR A 66 -2.28 3.37 -11.03
C THR A 66 -0.79 3.13 -11.25
N ASP A 67 0.05 3.42 -10.24
CA ASP A 67 1.50 3.19 -10.29
C ASP A 67 1.81 1.70 -10.51
N ILE A 68 1.05 0.78 -9.89
CA ILE A 68 1.19 -0.67 -10.11
C ILE A 68 0.86 -1.04 -11.57
N ILE A 69 -0.25 -0.52 -12.10
CA ILE A 69 -0.68 -0.81 -13.48
C ILE A 69 0.36 -0.30 -14.48
N ASP A 70 0.83 0.93 -14.29
CA ASP A 70 1.86 1.53 -15.14
C ASP A 70 3.17 0.72 -15.09
N TRP A 71 3.58 0.30 -13.89
CA TRP A 71 4.74 -0.56 -13.71
C TRP A 71 4.58 -1.91 -14.42
N VAL A 72 3.42 -2.57 -14.28
CA VAL A 72 3.11 -3.85 -14.93
C VAL A 72 3.17 -3.75 -16.46
N ILE A 73 2.66 -2.64 -17.02
CA ILE A 73 2.66 -2.40 -18.47
C ILE A 73 4.07 -2.13 -18.98
N ALA A 74 4.86 -1.33 -18.26
CA ALA A 74 6.19 -0.88 -18.69
C ALA A 74 7.29 -1.93 -18.45
N THR A 75 7.18 -2.74 -17.41
CA THR A 75 8.26 -3.62 -16.96
C THR A 75 8.28 -4.93 -17.75
N PRO A 76 9.39 -5.27 -18.44
CA PRO A 76 9.54 -6.55 -19.13
C PRO A 76 9.72 -7.72 -18.14
N GLY A 77 9.57 -8.95 -18.61
CA GLY A 77 9.74 -10.15 -17.77
C GLY A 77 8.44 -10.92 -17.54
N GLU A 78 8.58 -12.12 -16.98
CA GLU A 78 7.49 -13.08 -16.79
C GLU A 78 6.59 -12.70 -15.60
N ALA A 79 7.16 -12.28 -14.47
CA ALA A 79 6.37 -11.93 -13.30
C ALA A 79 5.42 -10.73 -13.53
N PRO A 80 5.87 -9.60 -14.14
CA PRO A 80 4.96 -8.52 -14.54
C PRO A 80 3.92 -8.98 -15.57
N ARG A 81 4.30 -9.88 -16.51
CA ARG A 81 3.38 -10.43 -17.50
C ARG A 81 2.26 -11.25 -16.85
N ALA A 82 2.61 -12.12 -15.91
CA ALA A 82 1.65 -12.90 -15.14
C ALA A 82 0.73 -12.00 -14.31
N LEU A 83 1.29 -10.96 -13.68
CA LEU A 83 0.47 -9.97 -12.95
C LEU A 83 -0.49 -9.21 -13.88
N ALA A 84 -0.07 -8.88 -15.12
CA ALA A 84 -0.96 -8.28 -16.11
C ALA A 84 -2.13 -9.21 -16.47
N ALA A 85 -1.87 -10.50 -16.61
CA ALA A 85 -2.90 -11.51 -16.86
C ALA A 85 -3.90 -11.61 -15.70
N ASP A 86 -3.39 -11.63 -14.46
CA ASP A 86 -4.21 -11.69 -13.24
C ASP A 86 -5.08 -10.44 -13.08
N LEU A 87 -4.55 -9.24 -13.33
CA LEU A 87 -5.32 -7.99 -13.33
C LEU A 87 -6.44 -8.01 -14.38
N ALA A 88 -6.14 -8.47 -15.60
CA ALA A 88 -7.13 -8.59 -16.66
C ALA A 88 -8.21 -9.65 -16.35
N ALA A 89 -7.84 -10.73 -15.65
CA ALA A 89 -8.76 -11.74 -15.17
C ALA A 89 -9.62 -11.25 -14.00
N ALA A 90 -9.05 -10.45 -13.09
CA ALA A 90 -9.76 -9.85 -11.96
C ALA A 90 -10.83 -8.85 -12.42
N TYR A 91 -10.54 -8.07 -13.48
CA TYR A 91 -11.56 -7.23 -14.14
C TYR A 91 -12.75 -8.05 -14.67
N GLN A 92 -12.52 -9.28 -15.13
CA GLN A 92 -13.56 -10.20 -15.60
C GLN A 92 -14.20 -11.05 -14.48
N ASP A 93 -13.86 -10.79 -13.21
CA ASP A 93 -14.25 -11.60 -12.06
C ASP A 93 -13.83 -13.08 -12.14
N LYS A 94 -12.73 -13.36 -12.86
CA LYS A 94 -12.14 -14.71 -13.00
C LYS A 94 -10.94 -14.94 -12.08
N HIS A 95 -10.49 -13.89 -11.42
CA HIS A 95 -9.38 -13.91 -10.47
C HIS A 95 -9.69 -12.98 -9.30
N GLN A 96 -9.20 -13.32 -8.11
CA GLN A 96 -9.23 -12.45 -6.95
C GLN A 96 -7.89 -12.51 -6.24
N PHE A 97 -7.36 -11.34 -5.88
CA PHE A 97 -6.16 -11.25 -5.05
C PHE A 97 -6.53 -11.54 -3.60
N LEU A 98 -5.97 -12.61 -3.02
CA LEU A 98 -6.30 -13.07 -1.68
C LEU A 98 -5.05 -13.17 -0.82
N ILE A 99 -5.18 -12.80 0.46
CA ILE A 99 -4.07 -12.86 1.42
C ILE A 99 -3.50 -14.28 1.61
N LYS A 100 -4.33 -15.30 1.43
CA LYS A 100 -3.93 -16.72 1.54
C LYS A 100 -2.93 -17.14 0.47
N ASP A 101 -2.87 -16.42 -0.65
CA ASP A 101 -2.00 -16.74 -1.78
C ASP A 101 -0.63 -16.03 -1.68
N LEU A 102 -0.43 -15.21 -0.64
CA LEU A 102 0.75 -14.37 -0.45
C LEU A 102 2.06 -15.18 -0.48
N GLU A 103 2.09 -16.37 0.10
CA GLU A 103 3.29 -17.22 0.12
C GLU A 103 3.68 -17.76 -1.27
N HIS A 104 2.74 -17.82 -2.20
CA HIS A 104 2.94 -18.41 -3.53
C HIS A 104 3.32 -17.39 -4.60
N TRP A 105 3.35 -16.10 -4.27
CA TRP A 105 3.67 -15.04 -5.22
C TRP A 105 5.17 -14.81 -5.36
N ASP A 106 5.61 -14.56 -6.59
CA ASP A 106 6.97 -14.12 -6.89
C ASP A 106 7.34 -12.88 -6.08
N GLU A 107 8.53 -12.87 -5.48
CA GLU A 107 9.02 -11.75 -4.65
C GLU A 107 8.97 -10.41 -5.37
N GLU A 108 9.21 -10.40 -6.68
CA GLU A 108 9.15 -9.19 -7.52
C GLU A 108 7.75 -8.56 -7.54
N THR A 109 6.69 -9.38 -7.57
CA THR A 109 5.31 -8.88 -7.67
C THR A 109 4.53 -8.97 -6.37
N LYS A 110 5.05 -9.66 -5.36
CA LYS A 110 4.47 -9.81 -4.03
C LYS A 110 4.02 -8.48 -3.40
N PRO A 111 4.82 -7.39 -3.36
CA PRO A 111 4.36 -6.12 -2.78
C PRO A 111 3.19 -5.51 -3.56
N HIS A 112 3.20 -5.60 -4.90
CA HIS A 112 2.13 -5.12 -5.75
C HIS A 112 0.84 -5.93 -5.53
N ARG A 113 0.94 -7.26 -5.53
CA ARG A 113 -0.19 -8.16 -5.29
C ARG A 113 -0.79 -7.99 -3.90
N ALA A 114 0.04 -7.76 -2.88
CA ALA A 114 -0.42 -7.51 -1.52
C ALA A 114 -1.28 -6.24 -1.43
N HIS A 115 -0.90 -5.18 -2.15
CA HIS A 115 -1.73 -3.97 -2.26
C HIS A 115 -3.08 -4.28 -2.93
N LEU A 116 -3.08 -5.05 -4.02
CA LEU A 116 -4.27 -5.37 -4.81
C LEU A 116 -5.32 -6.23 -4.08
N ILE A 117 -4.97 -6.91 -2.97
CA ILE A 117 -5.93 -7.66 -2.13
C ILE A 117 -7.11 -6.77 -1.72
N PHE A 118 -6.84 -5.50 -1.42
CA PHE A 118 -7.85 -4.55 -0.94
C PHE A 118 -8.61 -3.84 -2.08
N HIS A 119 -8.23 -4.08 -3.33
CA HIS A 119 -8.71 -3.34 -4.51
C HIS A 119 -9.40 -4.23 -5.55
N ASN A 120 -9.82 -5.44 -5.17
CA ASN A 120 -10.54 -6.36 -6.08
C ASN A 120 -11.80 -5.72 -6.70
N GLU A 121 -12.55 -4.92 -5.93
CA GLU A 121 -13.72 -4.19 -6.44
C GLU A 121 -13.31 -3.04 -7.38
N ASP A 122 -12.29 -2.27 -6.99
CA ASP A 122 -11.78 -1.13 -7.77
C ASP A 122 -11.22 -1.58 -9.14
N ILE A 123 -10.61 -2.77 -9.20
CA ILE A 123 -10.10 -3.36 -10.44
C ILE A 123 -11.23 -3.55 -11.47
N ARG A 124 -12.47 -3.84 -11.04
CA ARG A 124 -13.62 -3.95 -11.96
C ARG A 124 -14.04 -2.60 -12.54
N GLY A 125 -13.67 -1.50 -11.89
CA GLY A 125 -13.91 -0.14 -12.34
C GLY A 125 -12.86 0.42 -13.31
N LEU A 126 -11.83 -0.36 -13.65
CA LEU A 126 -10.78 0.09 -14.56
C LEU A 126 -11.32 0.41 -15.96
N SER A 127 -10.71 1.42 -16.60
CA SER A 127 -11.10 1.83 -17.95
C SER A 127 -10.78 0.74 -18.98
N ALA A 128 -11.59 0.69 -20.05
CA ALA A 128 -11.35 -0.24 -21.16
C ALA A 128 -9.95 -0.10 -21.77
N GLN A 129 -9.40 1.12 -21.81
CA GLN A 129 -8.05 1.39 -22.32
C GLN A 129 -6.98 0.67 -21.49
N VAL A 130 -7.07 0.77 -20.16
CA VAL A 130 -6.13 0.10 -19.24
C VAL A 130 -6.23 -1.41 -19.39
N ILE A 131 -7.44 -1.96 -19.44
CA ILE A 131 -7.64 -3.41 -19.60
C ILE A 131 -7.10 -3.92 -20.93
N MET A 132 -7.25 -3.16 -22.02
CA MET A 132 -6.66 -3.53 -23.31
C MET A 132 -5.13 -3.53 -23.26
N ALA A 133 -4.51 -2.55 -22.60
CA ALA A 133 -3.06 -2.53 -22.41
C ALA A 133 -2.56 -3.73 -21.60
N LEU A 134 -3.25 -4.07 -20.51
CA LEU A 134 -2.93 -5.24 -19.69
C LEU A 134 -3.07 -6.56 -20.47
N ARG A 135 -4.11 -6.70 -21.31
CA ARG A 135 -4.29 -7.90 -22.16
C ARG A 135 -3.20 -8.02 -23.22
N VAL A 136 -2.81 -6.92 -23.84
CA VAL A 136 -1.68 -6.91 -24.79
C VAL A 136 -0.40 -7.34 -24.06
N ARG A 137 -0.16 -6.80 -22.85
CA ARG A 137 0.99 -7.20 -22.03
C ARG A 137 0.98 -8.68 -21.67
N ALA A 138 -0.18 -9.23 -21.29
CA ALA A 138 -0.36 -10.62 -20.88
C ALA A 138 -0.14 -11.64 -22.02
N GLY A 139 -0.56 -11.29 -23.24
CA GLY A 139 -0.46 -12.15 -24.42
C GLY A 139 0.86 -12.09 -25.19
N GLY A 140 1.78 -11.21 -24.78
CA GLY A 140 3.12 -11.06 -25.36
C GLY A 140 4.15 -12.06 -24.83
#